data_AF-A0A4R3RL99-F1
#
_entry.id   AF-A0A4R3RL99-F1
#
_cell.length_a   1.000
_cell.length_b   1.000
_cell.length_c   1.000
_cell.angle_alpha   90.00
_cell.angle_beta   90.00
_cell.angle_gamma   90.00
#
_symmetry.space_group_name_H-M   'P 1'
#
loop_
_entity.id
_entity.type
_entity.pdbx_description
1 polymer ?
#
loop_
_entity_poly.entity_id
_entity_poly.type
_entity_poly.pdbx_seq_one_letter_code
_entity_poly.pdbx_strand_id
1 'polypeptide(L)' 'MDVFIVVLPWAYLLVAVIFLTMTLLEGWANHDGWTLARLSGAVACIFWPLTAVVLLVHILASAAALRQA' A
#
# COMPACT_ATOMS: atom_id res chain seq x y z
N MET A 1 13.75 16.10 -2.21
CA MET A 1 12.54 15.87 -1.38
C MET A 1 11.42 15.34 -2.26
N ASP A 2 11.28 15.88 -3.47
CA ASP A 2 10.29 15.48 -4.48
C ASP A 2 10.45 14.03 -4.94
N VAL A 3 11.69 13.57 -5.13
CA VAL A 3 11.96 12.16 -5.51
C VAL A 3 11.42 11.19 -4.47
N PHE A 4 11.56 11.48 -3.17
CA PHE A 4 11.01 10.61 -2.11
C PHE A 4 9.47 10.64 -2.10
N ILE A 5 8.86 11.82 -2.29
CA ILE A 5 7.40 11.98 -2.36
C ILE A 5 6.80 11.17 -3.52
N VAL A 6 7.50 11.08 -4.64
CA VAL A 6 7.04 10.33 -5.81
C VAL A 6 7.39 8.85 -5.69
N VAL A 7 8.63 8.49 -5.35
CA VAL A 7 9.13 7.10 -5.39
C VAL A 7 8.55 6.26 -4.25
N LEU A 8 8.35 6.84 -3.07
CA LEU A 8 7.90 6.09 -1.89
C LEU A 8 6.51 5.45 -2.08
N PRO A 9 5.46 6.17 -2.53
CA PRO A 9 4.16 5.56 -2.82
C PRO A 9 4.22 4.46 -3.87
N TRP A 10 5.02 4.66 -4.94
CA TRP A 10 5.18 3.67 -5.99
C TRP A 10 5.87 2.39 -5.50
N ALA A 11 6.91 2.52 -4.68
CA ALA A 11 7.58 1.38 -4.07
C ALA A 11 6.63 0.60 -3.16
N TYR A 12 5.82 1.28 -2.34
CA TYR A 12 4.82 0.65 -1.48
C TYR A 12 3.72 -0.06 -2.28
N LEU A 13 3.24 0.55 -3.37
CA LEU A 13 2.30 -0.08 -4.29
C LEU A 13 2.91 -1.30 -4.98
N LEU A 14 4.16 -1.23 -5.43
CA LEU A 14 4.85 -2.35 -6.07
C LEU A 14 4.97 -3.54 -5.11
N VAL A 15 5.36 -3.29 -3.86
CA VAL A 15 5.43 -4.32 -2.82
C VAL A 15 4.04 -4.93 -2.60
N ALA A 16 3.00 -4.10 -2.45
CA ALA A 16 1.63 -4.57 -2.29
C ALA A 16 1.17 -5.46 -3.46
N VAL A 17 1.49 -5.08 -4.70
CA VAL A 17 1.17 -5.89 -5.89
C VAL A 17 1.90 -7.23 -5.85
N ILE A 18 3.19 -7.25 -5.53
CA ILE A 18 3.96 -8.50 -5.45
C ILE A 18 3.35 -9.46 -4.42
N PHE A 19 3.04 -8.99 -3.21
CA PHE A 19 2.43 -9.82 -2.17
C PHE A 19 1.02 -10.29 -2.54
N LEU A 20 0.22 -9.42 -3.17
CA LEU A 20 -1.10 -9.79 -3.66
C LEU A 20 -1.00 -10.87 -4.75
N THR A 21 -0.05 -10.74 -5.69
CA THR A 21 0.22 -11.74 -6.72
C THR A 21 0.61 -13.08 -6.11
N MET A 22 1.48 -13.11 -5.10
CA MET A 22 1.84 -14.34 -4.38
C MET A 22 0.61 -14.98 -3.72
N THR A 23 -0.23 -14.19 -3.04
CA THR A 23 -1.46 -14.66 -2.38
C THR A 23 -2.47 -15.28 -3.37
N LEU A 24 -2.53 -14.72 -4.60
CA LEU A 24 -3.37 -15.25 -5.67
C LEU A 24 -2.79 -16.53 -6.27
N LEU A 25 -1.48 -16.56 -6.52
CA LEU A 25 -0.75 -17.72 -7.03
C LEU A 25 -0.87 -18.92 -6.09
N GLU A 26 -0.71 -18.70 -4.78
CA GLU A 26 -0.83 -19.77 -3.78
C GLU A 26 -2.20 -20.44 -3.83
N GLY A 27 -3.28 -19.66 -3.88
CA GLY A 27 -4.61 -20.26 -3.95
C GLY A 27 -4.96 -20.86 -5.29
N TRP A 28 -4.41 -20.32 -6.38
CA TRP A 28 -4.55 -20.96 -7.68
C TRP A 28 -3.83 -22.31 -7.70
N ALA A 29 -2.59 -22.38 -7.19
CA ALA A 29 -1.78 -23.59 -7.15
C ALA A 29 -2.38 -24.68 -6.25
N ASN A 30 -2.98 -24.30 -5.12
CA ASN A 30 -3.59 -25.26 -4.19
C ASN A 30 -5.04 -25.62 -4.52
N HIS A 31 -5.62 -25.06 -5.61
CA HIS A 31 -7.04 -25.12 -5.92
C HIS A 31 -7.95 -24.72 -4.73
N ASP A 32 -7.41 -23.87 -3.85
CA ASP A 32 -8.06 -23.48 -2.60
C ASP A 32 -8.97 -22.28 -2.82
N GLY A 33 -10.10 -22.31 -2.12
CA GLY A 33 -10.98 -21.17 -2.01
C GLY A 33 -10.34 -19.97 -1.30
N TRP A 34 -11.12 -18.91 -1.17
CA TRP A 34 -10.72 -17.74 -0.37
C TRP A 34 -10.75 -18.07 1.12
N THR A 35 -9.60 -18.51 1.64
CA THR A 35 -9.41 -18.69 3.07
C THR A 35 -9.39 -17.33 3.78
N LEU A 36 -9.77 -17.31 5.06
CA LEU A 36 -9.75 -16.09 5.87
C LEU A 36 -8.35 -15.45 5.92
N ALA A 37 -7.30 -16.28 5.89
CA ALA A 37 -5.91 -15.83 5.84
C ALA A 37 -5.54 -15.13 4.51
N ARG A 38 -6.06 -15.63 3.37
CA ARG A 38 -5.84 -14.99 2.06
C ARG A 38 -6.60 -13.66 1.96
N LEU A 39 -7.81 -13.62 2.51
CA LEU A 39 -8.59 -12.39 2.58
C LEU A 39 -7.90 -11.35 3.46
N SER A 40 -7.41 -11.73 4.65
CA SER A 40 -6.67 -10.80 5.52
C SER A 40 -5.37 -10.33 4.88
N GLY A 41 -4.65 -11.20 4.17
CA GLY A 41 -3.45 -10.84 3.40
C GLY A 41 -3.75 -9.85 2.27
N ALA A 42 -4.81 -10.08 1.50
CA ALA A 42 -5.24 -9.16 0.44
C ALA A 42 -5.66 -7.79 0.99
N VAL A 43 -6.43 -7.78 2.08
CA VAL A 43 -6.83 -6.55 2.79
C VAL A 43 -5.60 -5.82 3.31
N ALA A 44 -4.67 -6.51 3.97
CA ALA A 44 -3.41 -5.92 4.44
C ALA A 44 -2.59 -5.30 3.30
N CYS A 45 -2.54 -5.96 2.13
CA CYS A 45 -1.87 -5.42 0.94
C CYS A 45 -2.51 -4.11 0.44
N ILE A 46 -3.81 -3.91 0.62
CA ILE A 46 -4.50 -2.65 0.25
C ILE A 46 -4.27 -1.57 1.31
N PHE A 47 -4.40 -1.91 2.59
CA PHE A 47 -4.26 -0.95 3.68
C PHE A 47 -2.81 -0.45 3.84
N TRP A 48 -1.82 -1.30 3.56
CA TRP A 48 -0.40 -0.94 3.66
C TRP A 48 -0.02 0.31 2.85
N PRO A 49 -0.19 0.38 1.51
CA PRO A 49 0.13 1.57 0.72
C PRO A 49 -0.78 2.76 1.07
N LEU A 50 -2.01 2.51 1.50
CA LEU A 50 -2.95 3.55 1.94
C LEU A 50 -2.42 4.35 3.14
N THR A 51 -1.82 3.67 4.13
CA THR A 51 -1.21 4.37 5.27
C THR A 51 -0.09 5.31 4.84
N ALA A 52 0.75 4.90 3.89
CA ALA A 52 1.81 5.75 3.34
C ALA A 52 1.24 6.99 2.62
N VAL A 53 0.17 6.83 1.83
CA VAL A 53 -0.51 7.95 1.15
C VAL A 53 -1.10 8.93 2.16
N VAL A 54 -1.79 8.45 3.20
CA VAL A 54 -2.39 9.31 4.23
C VAL A 54 -1.33 10.12 4.97
N LEU A 55 -0.21 9.49 5.35
CA LEU A 55 0.90 10.18 6.01
C LEU A 55 1.52 11.25 5.09
N LEU A 56 1.69 10.93 3.80
CA LEU A 56 2.22 11.87 2.81
C LEU A 56 1.31 13.09 2.65
N VAL A 57 0.00 12.86 2.54
CA VAL A 57 -1.01 13.94 2.47
C VAL A 57 -0.98 14.80 3.72
N HIS A 58 -0.88 14.20 4.91
CA HIS A 58 -0.80 14.93 6.16
C HIS A 58 0.44 15.83 6.25
N ILE A 59 1.60 15.33 5.81
CA ILE A 59 2.85 16.11 5.76
C ILE A 59 2.70 17.29 4.79
N LEU A 60 2.15 17.06 3.60
CA LEU A 60 1.94 18.09 2.59
C LEU A 60 0.95 19.17 3.06
N ALA A 61 -0.17 18.77 3.68
CA ALA A 61 -1.16 19.68 4.23
C ALA A 61 -0.58 20.52 5.38
N SER A 62 0.19 19.90 6.27
CA SER A 62 0.86 20.60 7.38
C SER A 62 1.90 21.61 6.87
N ALA A 63 2.69 21.23 5.87
CA ALA A 63 3.65 22.12 5.23
C ALA A 63 2.97 23.30 4.51
N ALA A 64 1.82 23.06 3.87
CA ALA A 64 1.03 24.12 3.24
C ALA A 64 0.46 25.10 4.28
N ALA A 65 -0.09 24.60 5.39
CA ALA A 65 -0.63 25.43 6.46
C ALA A 65 0.43 26.33 7.10
N LEU A 66 1.64 25.80 7.35
CA LEU A 66 2.77 26.59 7.86
C LEU A 66 3.25 27.68 6.89
N ARG A 67 3.11 27.48 5.57
CA ARG A 67 3.44 28.51 4.58
C ARG A 67 2.43 29.66 4.53
N GLN A 68 1.22 29.46 5.07
CA GLN A 68 0.16 30.47 5.08
C GLN A 68 0.08 31.26 6.40
N ALA A 69 0.91 30.92 7.40
CA ALA A 69 1.04 31.57 8.69
C ALA A 69 2.25 32.52 8.73
#